data_AF-A0A973BRR4-F1
#
_entry.id   AF-A0A973BRR4-F1
#
_cell.length_a   1.000
_cell.length_b   1.000
_cell.length_c   1.000
_cell.angle_alpha   90.00
_cell.angle_beta   90.00
_cell.angle_gamma   90.00
#
_symmetry.space_group_name_H-M   'P 1'
#
loop_
_entity.id
_entity.type
_entity.pdbx_description
1 polymer ?
#
loop_
_entity_poly.entity_id
_entity_poly.type
_entity_poly.pdbx_seq_one_letter_code
_entity_poly.pdbx_strand_id
1 'polypeptide(L)' 'MLGYKGPFESFKEAKERADIAADKLIEIAQSQDKIVLFGHGFMNRYIRKSLINKGWLLNEKSNAYWGITSLES' A
#
# COMPACT_ATOMS: atom_id res chain seq x y z
N MET A 1 21.04 14.16 -2.44
CA MET A 1 20.28 15.06 -3.33
C MET A 1 19.30 15.85 -2.49
N LEU A 2 19.37 17.18 -2.52
CA LEU A 2 18.34 18.05 -1.96
C LEU A 2 17.27 18.22 -3.05
N GLY A 3 16.06 17.72 -2.80
CA GLY A 3 14.96 17.71 -3.78
C GLY A 3 14.47 19.10 -4.15
N TYR A 4 13.90 19.23 -5.35
CA TYR A 4 13.33 20.48 -5.85
C TYR A 4 12.01 20.81 -5.13
N LYS A 5 11.83 22.06 -4.68
CA LYS A 5 10.55 22.52 -4.12
C LYS A 5 9.57 22.75 -5.27
N GLY A 6 8.42 22.10 -5.23
CA GLY A 6 7.34 22.23 -6.21
C GLY A 6 6.02 21.78 -5.60
N PRO A 7 4.92 21.80 -6.38
CA PRO A 7 3.59 21.35 -5.94
C PRO A 7 3.52 19.81 -5.87
N PHE A 8 4.53 19.20 -5.26
CA PHE A 8 4.60 17.77 -5.04
C PHE A 8 3.96 17.45 -3.71
N GLU A 9 3.28 16.32 -3.67
CA GLU A 9 2.81 15.72 -2.43
C GLU A 9 4.00 15.53 -1.47
N SER A 10 3.84 15.96 -0.23
CA SER A 10 4.80 15.70 0.83
C SER A 10 4.79 14.22 1.19
N PHE A 11 5.90 13.77 1.78
CA PHE A 11 5.99 12.39 2.27
C PHE A 11 4.91 12.04 3.31
N LYS A 12 4.47 13.04 4.11
CA LYS A 12 3.40 12.85 5.10
C LYS A 12 2.06 12.60 4.41
N GLU A 13 1.69 13.46 3.46
CA GLU A 13 0.45 13.32 2.69
C GLU A 13 0.43 11.99 1.92
N ALA A 14 1.55 11.58 1.32
CA ALA A 14 1.65 10.31 0.60
C ALA A 14 1.43 9.09 1.52
N LYS A 15 1.84 9.17 2.79
CA LYS A 15 1.58 8.13 3.78
C LYS A 15 0.12 8.12 4.25
N GLU A 16 -0.48 9.28 4.46
CA GLU A 16 -1.90 9.40 4.80
C GLU A 16 -2.77 8.83 3.68
N ARG A 17 -2.42 9.14 2.42
CA ARG A 17 -3.07 8.58 1.25
C ARG A 17 -2.92 7.05 1.15
N ALA A 18 -1.76 6.51 1.52
CA ALA A 18 -1.55 5.06 1.57
C ALA A 18 -2.41 4.38 2.65
N ASP A 19 -2.64 5.05 3.79
CA ASP A 19 -3.53 4.54 4.85
C ASP A 19 -4.99 4.50 4.39
N ILE A 20 -5.46 5.60 3.78
CA ILE A 20 -6.80 5.68 3.18
C ILE A 20 -6.99 4.59 2.10
N ALA A 21 -5.97 4.34 1.28
CA ALA A 21 -6.03 3.29 0.28
C ALA A 21 -6.13 1.89 0.91
N ALA A 22 -5.45 1.64 2.04
CA ALA A 22 -5.57 0.38 2.76
C ALA A 22 -6.99 0.19 3.32
N ASP A 23 -7.61 1.23 3.89
CA ASP A 23 -8.99 1.15 4.38
C ASP A 23 -9.98 0.79 3.26
N LYS A 24 -9.82 1.41 2.09
CA LYS A 24 -10.64 1.08 0.90
C LYS A 24 -10.45 -0.37 0.45
N LEU A 25 -9.23 -0.89 0.49
CA LEU A 25 -8.98 -2.29 0.14
C LEU A 25 -9.65 -3.24 1.13
N ILE A 26 -9.63 -2.92 2.43
CA ILE A 26 -10.32 -3.69 3.46
C ILE A 26 -11.82 -3.69 3.22
N GLU A 27 -12.42 -2.53 2.91
CA GLU A 27 -13.84 -2.42 2.58
C GLU A 27 -14.21 -3.28 1.37
N ILE A 28 -13.43 -3.22 0.29
CA ILE A 28 -13.68 -4.05 -0.89
C ILE A 28 -13.54 -5.55 -0.54
N ALA A 29 -12.57 -5.91 0.31
CA ALA A 29 -12.30 -7.30 0.70
C ALA A 29 -13.44 -7.94 1.49
N GLN A 30 -14.30 -7.14 2.13
CA GLN A 30 -15.51 -7.66 2.79
C GLN A 30 -16.53 -8.24 1.81
N SER A 31 -16.49 -7.81 0.54
CA SER A 31 -17.45 -8.23 -0.48
C SER A 31 -16.85 -9.08 -1.60
N GLN A 32 -15.51 -9.11 -1.71
CA GLN A 32 -14.78 -9.80 -2.77
C GLN A 32 -13.77 -10.77 -2.17
N ASP A 33 -13.80 -12.03 -2.58
CA ASP A 33 -12.91 -13.08 -2.04
C ASP A 33 -11.42 -12.80 -2.29
N LYS A 34 -11.07 -12.16 -3.41
CA LYS A 34 -9.68 -11.87 -3.80
C LYS A 34 -9.58 -10.53 -4.52
N ILE A 35 -8.59 -9.73 -4.13
CA ILE A 35 -8.33 -8.42 -4.72
C ILE A 35 -6.88 -8.36 -5.18
N VAL A 36 -6.66 -7.72 -6.33
CA VAL A 36 -5.33 -7.41 -6.85
C VAL A 36 -5.19 -5.91 -7.03
N LEU A 37 -4.15 -5.33 -6.43
CA LEU A 37 -3.79 -3.92 -6.61
C LEU A 37 -2.51 -3.82 -7.46
N PHE A 38 -2.59 -3.04 -8.53
CA PHE A 38 -1.42 -2.65 -9.33
C PHE A 38 -0.98 -1.23 -8.96
N GLY A 39 0.33 -1.04 -8.77
CA GLY A 39 0.88 0.24 -8.33
C GLY A 39 2.40 0.23 -8.27
N HIS A 40 2.96 1.32 -7.76
CA HIS A 40 4.41 1.49 -7.66
C HIS A 40 4.94 1.14 -6.27
N GLY A 41 6.24 0.84 -6.21
CA GLY A 41 6.89 0.33 -5.00
C GLY A 41 6.71 1.18 -3.75
N PHE A 42 6.69 2.52 -3.88
CA PHE A 42 6.41 3.40 -2.73
C PHE A 42 5.02 3.15 -2.16
N MET A 43 3.99 3.29 -3.00
CA MET A 43 2.60 3.21 -2.56
C MET A 43 2.28 1.80 -2.04
N ASN A 44 2.66 0.75 -2.79
CA ASN A 44 2.46 -0.64 -2.38
C ASN A 44 3.16 -0.95 -1.04
N ARG A 45 4.35 -0.39 -0.81
CA ARG A 45 5.07 -0.57 0.45
C ARG A 45 4.33 0.03 1.64
N TYR A 46 3.75 1.22 1.50
CA TYR A 46 3.05 1.89 2.60
C TYR A 46 1.64 1.37 2.80
N ILE A 47 0.92 0.98 1.73
CA ILE A 47 -0.35 0.25 1.83
C ILE A 47 -0.14 -1.07 2.59
N ARG A 48 0.86 -1.88 2.20
CA ARG A 48 1.21 -3.12 2.91
C ARG A 48 1.44 -2.87 4.40
N LYS A 49 2.19 -1.82 4.75
CA LYS A 49 2.46 -1.48 6.16
C LYS A 49 1.20 -1.10 6.90
N SER A 50 0.32 -0.32 6.28
CA SER A 50 -0.97 0.04 6.88
C SER A 50 -1.85 -1.19 7.09
N LEU A 51 -1.96 -2.09 6.09
CA LEU A 51 -2.70 -3.35 6.21
C LEU A 51 -2.17 -4.22 7.36
N ILE A 52 -0.85 -4.38 7.48
CA ILE A 52 -0.24 -5.12 8.60
C ILE A 52 -0.58 -4.48 9.95
N ASN A 53 -0.53 -3.16 10.06
CA ASN A 53 -0.92 -2.45 11.28
C ASN A 53 -2.42 -2.62 11.61
N LYS A 54 -3.25 -2.87 10.60
CA LYS A 54 -4.69 -3.14 10.72
C LYS A 54 -5.01 -4.64 10.87
N GLY A 55 -4.00 -5.47 11.13
CA GLY A 55 -4.17 -6.88 11.49
C GLY A 55 -3.96 -7.88 10.35
N TRP A 56 -3.64 -7.43 9.13
CA TRP A 56 -3.40 -8.35 8.01
C TRP A 56 -2.04 -9.05 8.15
N LEU A 57 -2.04 -10.35 7.89
CA LEU A 57 -0.86 -11.20 7.90
C LEU A 57 -0.16 -11.16 6.55
N LEU A 58 1.16 -11.07 6.57
CA LEU A 58 1.99 -11.04 5.37
C LEU A 58 2.37 -12.47 4.95
N ASN A 59 1.89 -12.91 3.80
CA ASN A 59 2.19 -14.23 3.26
C ASN A 59 3.45 -14.22 2.39
N GLU A 60 3.49 -13.29 1.44
CA GLU A 60 4.59 -13.15 0.49
C GLU A 60 4.98 -11.68 0.34
N LYS A 61 6.27 -11.45 0.12
CA LYS A 61 6.79 -10.14 -0.27
C LYS A 61 7.97 -10.27 -1.23
N SER A 62 7.87 -9.57 -2.35
CA SER A 62 8.96 -9.26 -3.26
C SER A 62 9.08 -7.75 -3.50
N ASN A 63 10.31 -7.26 -3.63
CA ASN A 63 10.61 -5.88 -4.04
C ASN A 63 11.17 -5.81 -5.47
N ALA A 64 11.05 -6.89 -6.25
CA ALA A 64 11.43 -6.89 -7.66
C ALA A 64 10.53 -5.94 -8.47
N TYR A 65 10.94 -5.63 -9.71
CA TYR A 65 10.20 -4.72 -10.60
C TYR A 65 8.74 -5.14 -10.84
N TRP A 66 8.49 -6.45 -10.91
CA TRP A 66 7.15 -7.07 -10.93
C TRP A 66 6.91 -7.94 -9.67
N GLY A 67 7.49 -7.54 -8.55
CA GLY A 67 7.38 -8.27 -7.29
C GLY A 67 5.95 -8.24 -6.75
N ILE A 68 5.50 -9.39 -6.23
CA ILE A 68 4.19 -9.54 -5.61
C ILE A 68 4.30 -9.34 -4.10
N THR A 69 3.24 -8.80 -3.51
CA THR A 69 3.00 -8.89 -2.07
C THR A 69 1.61 -9.48 -1.89
N SER A 70 1.50 -10.54 -1.08
CA SER A 70 0.23 -11.17 -0.73
C SER A 70 0.01 -11.06 0.78
N LEU A 71 -1.21 -10.69 1.18
CA LEU A 71 -1.65 -10.62 2.56
C LEU A 71 -3.01 -11.31 2.73
N GLU A 72 -3.29 -11.78 3.94
CA GLU A 72 -4.56 -12.37 4.37
C GLU A 72 -5.02 -11.78 5.72
N SER A 73 -6.32 -11.80 5.99
CA SER A 73 -6.94 -11.28 7.24
C SER A 73 -7.56 -12.40 8.06
#